data_AF-A0A1M3QLM2-F1
#
_entry.id   AF-A0A1M3QLM2-F1
#
_cell.length_a   1.000
_cell.length_b   1.000
_cell.length_c   1.000
_cell.angle_alpha   90.00
_cell.angle_beta   90.00
_cell.angle_gamma   90.00
#
_symmetry.space_group_name_H-M   'P 1'
#
loop_
_entity.id
_entity.type
_entity.pdbx_description
1 polymer ?
#
loop_
_entity_poly.entity_id
_entity_poly.type
_entity_poly.pdbx_seq_one_letter_code
_entity_poly.pdbx_strand_id
1 'polypeptide(L)'
;MTIALWCVLVAILLPYACFGIAVNRSRLHGKRIRDNRTPRDFPNQIQGLPKRAWGAQLNSFESLPGFAAAVIIVQLVHAPQIRIDVLALLWVLARLAYIAFYLGDKSALRSSAQLVSLACVLGLFVVAGLG
;
A
#
# COMPACT_ATOMS: atom_id res chain seq x y z
N MET A 1 0.12 -8.38 20.43
CA MET A 1 -0.11 -8.16 18.98
C MET A 1 1.05 -8.78 18.23
N THR A 2 0.76 -9.62 17.23
CA THR A 2 1.80 -10.25 16.38
C THR A 2 2.41 -9.25 15.42
N ILE A 3 3.59 -9.55 14.85
CA ILE A 3 4.23 -8.67 13.86
C ILE A 3 3.33 -8.51 12.64
N ALA A 4 2.66 -9.57 12.21
CA ALA A 4 1.71 -9.53 11.10
C ALA A 4 0.54 -8.55 11.34
N LEU A 5 0.01 -8.45 12.55
CA LEU A 5 -1.05 -7.49 12.87
C LEU A 5 -0.53 -6.04 12.87
N TRP A 6 0.73 -5.81 13.31
CA TRP A 6 1.38 -4.51 13.13
C TRP A 6 1.59 -4.17 11.65
N CYS A 7 1.89 -5.15 10.80
CA CYS A 7 1.98 -4.96 9.35
C CYS A 7 0.63 -4.53 8.75
N VAL A 8 -0.49 -5.08 9.24
CA VAL A 8 -1.84 -4.63 8.84
C VAL A 8 -2.07 -3.17 9.23
N LEU A 9 -1.68 -2.75 10.45
CA LEU A 9 -1.76 -1.35 10.85
C LEU A 9 -0.93 -0.45 9.92
N VAL A 10 0.32 -0.83 9.63
CA VAL A 10 1.17 -0.08 8.68
C VAL A 10 0.49 0.00 7.31
N ALA A 11 -0.07 -1.10 6.82
CA ALA A 11 -0.77 -1.15 5.54
C ALA A 11 -1.97 -0.19 5.48
N ILE A 12 -2.73 -0.05 6.59
CA ILE A 12 -3.83 0.91 6.72
C ILE A 12 -3.32 2.35 6.63
N LEU A 13 -2.15 2.64 7.18
CA LEU A 13 -1.58 3.99 7.22
C LEU A 13 -0.91 4.42 5.90
N LEU A 14 -0.44 3.47 5.08
CA LEU A 14 0.29 3.75 3.83
C LEU A 14 -0.49 4.64 2.84
N PRO A 15 -1.78 4.38 2.52
CA PRO A 15 -2.53 5.25 1.62
C PRO A 15 -2.59 6.71 2.11
N TYR A 16 -2.70 6.93 3.41
CA TYR A 16 -2.73 8.28 4.00
C TYR A 16 -1.36 8.96 3.92
N ALA A 17 -0.27 8.21 4.06
CA ALA A 17 1.07 8.74 3.82
C ALA A 17 1.23 9.20 2.36
N CYS A 18 0.77 8.40 1.39
CA CYS A 18 0.75 8.77 -0.03
C CYS A 18 -0.11 10.02 -0.30
N PHE A 19 -1.29 10.12 0.32
CA PHE A 19 -2.13 11.32 0.25
C PHE A 19 -1.38 12.56 0.79
N GLY A 20 -0.71 12.41 1.94
CA GLY A 20 0.11 13.48 2.53
C GLY A 20 1.18 13.98 1.56
N ILE A 21 1.86 13.07 0.86
CA ILE A 21 2.82 13.42 -0.21
C ILE A 21 2.13 14.17 -1.35
N ALA A 22 0.98 13.67 -1.84
CA ALA A 22 0.24 14.30 -2.93
C ALA A 22 -0.15 15.74 -2.61
N VAL A 23 -0.71 15.99 -1.42
CA VAL A 23 -1.14 17.32 -0.97
C VAL A 23 0.05 18.22 -0.62
N ASN A 24 1.15 17.69 -0.08
CA ASN A 24 2.34 18.49 0.24
C ASN A 24 3.06 18.96 -1.02
N ARG A 25 3.01 18.17 -2.10
CA ARG A 25 3.72 18.46 -3.35
C ARG A 25 2.83 19.13 -4.41
N SER A 26 1.51 19.23 -4.19
CA SER A 26 0.59 19.88 -5.13
C SER A 26 0.79 21.40 -5.17
N ARG A 27 0.91 21.95 -6.38
CA ARG A 27 1.05 23.40 -6.63
C ARG A 27 0.16 23.79 -7.80
N LEU A 28 -0.56 24.90 -7.66
CA LEU A 28 -1.28 25.59 -8.73
C LEU A 28 -0.95 27.09 -8.65
N HIS A 29 -0.47 27.67 -9.74
CA HIS A 29 0.02 29.06 -9.80
C HIS A 29 1.00 29.41 -8.65
N GLY A 30 1.93 28.51 -8.33
CA GLY A 30 2.93 28.69 -7.26
C GLY A 30 2.39 28.53 -5.83
N LYS A 31 1.08 28.45 -5.62
CA LYS A 31 0.46 28.24 -4.30
C LYS A 31 0.12 26.76 -4.09
N ARG A 32 0.13 26.32 -2.83
CA ARG A 32 -0.29 24.95 -2.48
C ARG A 32 -1.78 24.81 -2.73
N ILE A 33 -2.20 23.74 -3.38
CA ILE A 33 -3.62 23.44 -3.57
C ILE A 33 -4.17 22.99 -2.20
N ARG A 34 -5.04 23.80 -1.62
CA ARG A 34 -5.76 23.54 -0.36
C ARG A 34 -7.22 23.95 -0.54
N ASP A 35 -7.89 23.37 -1.53
CA ASP A 35 -9.34 23.49 -1.60
C ASP A 35 -9.97 22.26 -0.94
N ASN A 36 -10.67 22.49 0.16
CA ASN A 36 -11.39 21.46 0.90
C ASN A 36 -12.90 21.48 0.64
N ARG A 37 -13.36 22.36 -0.28
CA ARG A 37 -14.78 22.48 -0.65
C ARG A 37 -15.19 21.37 -1.61
N THR A 38 -14.31 20.97 -2.52
CA THR A 38 -14.51 19.83 -3.43
C THR A 38 -13.32 18.85 -3.39
N PRO A 39 -13.13 18.11 -2.29
CA PRO A 39 -11.97 17.23 -2.11
C PRO A 39 -11.87 16.12 -3.17
N ARG A 40 -12.99 15.76 -3.82
CA ARG A 40 -13.03 14.77 -4.91
C ARG A 40 -12.48 15.28 -6.24
N ASP A 41 -12.41 16.60 -6.43
CA ASP A 41 -11.87 17.20 -7.66
C ASP A 41 -10.35 17.36 -7.60
N PHE A 42 -9.75 17.25 -6.41
CA PHE A 42 -8.30 17.33 -6.18
C PHE A 42 -7.44 16.55 -7.21
N PRO A 43 -7.74 15.27 -7.56
CA PRO A 43 -6.95 14.54 -8.56
C PRO A 43 -6.96 15.15 -9.96
N ASN A 44 -7.97 15.94 -10.31
CA ASN A 44 -8.06 16.59 -11.63
C ASN A 44 -7.22 17.87 -11.70
N GLN A 45 -6.81 18.39 -10.54
CA GLN A 45 -6.06 19.65 -10.42
C GLN A 45 -4.54 19.44 -10.27
N ILE A 46 -4.09 18.19 -10.17
CA ILE A 46 -2.70 17.83 -9.90
C ILE A 46 -2.05 17.08 -11.07
N GLN A 47 -0.77 17.34 -11.31
CA GLN A 47 0.04 16.70 -12.35
C GLN A 47 1.41 16.30 -11.80
N GLY A 48 2.17 15.47 -12.54
CA GLY A 48 3.51 15.04 -12.17
C GLY A 48 3.56 14.25 -10.86
N LEU A 49 4.55 14.55 -10.00
CA LEU A 49 4.79 13.81 -8.75
C LEU A 49 3.55 13.73 -7.82
N PRO A 50 2.79 14.81 -7.55
CA PRO A 50 1.52 14.74 -6.82
C PRO A 50 0.50 13.76 -7.40
N LYS A 51 0.35 13.73 -8.73
CA LYS A 51 -0.55 12.81 -9.43
C LYS A 51 -0.07 11.36 -9.28
N ARG A 52 1.25 11.14 -9.32
CA ARG A 52 1.85 9.83 -9.06
C ARG A 52 1.62 9.38 -7.60
N ALA A 53 1.76 10.27 -6.62
CA ALA A 53 1.46 9.98 -5.22
C ALA A 53 -0.02 9.63 -5.01
N TRP A 54 -0.94 10.34 -5.67
CA TRP A 54 -2.37 10.00 -5.67
C TRP A 54 -2.65 8.62 -6.28
N GLY A 55 -1.99 8.28 -7.39
CA GLY A 55 -2.09 6.94 -7.97
C GLY A 55 -1.57 5.83 -7.04
N ALA A 56 -0.47 6.08 -6.33
CA ALA A 56 0.07 5.17 -5.32
C ALA A 56 -0.87 4.99 -4.11
N GLN A 57 -1.58 6.06 -3.71
CA GLN A 57 -2.62 5.99 -2.68
C GLN A 57 -3.75 5.06 -3.09
N LEU A 58 -4.35 5.28 -4.28
CA LEU A 58 -5.47 4.46 -4.76
C LEU A 58 -5.09 2.98 -4.83
N ASN A 59 -3.95 2.68 -5.43
CA ASN A 59 -3.49 1.29 -5.53
C ASN A 59 -3.21 0.65 -4.14
N SER A 60 -2.79 1.45 -3.16
CA SER A 60 -2.59 0.95 -1.80
C SER A 60 -3.93 0.66 -1.11
N PHE A 61 -4.98 1.45 -1.37
CA PHE A 61 -6.34 1.11 -0.93
C PHE A 61 -6.89 -0.15 -1.61
N GLU A 62 -6.59 -0.37 -2.89
CA GLU A 62 -7.02 -1.58 -3.61
C GLU A 62 -6.32 -2.84 -3.10
N SER A 63 -5.05 -2.74 -2.73
CA SER A 63 -4.25 -3.89 -2.28
C SER A 63 -4.49 -4.27 -0.81
N LEU A 64 -4.94 -3.31 0.01
CA LEU A 64 -5.11 -3.48 1.46
C LEU A 64 -6.14 -4.55 1.85
N PRO A 65 -7.37 -4.61 1.30
CA PRO A 65 -8.37 -5.58 1.72
C PRO A 65 -7.91 -7.03 1.56
N GLY A 66 -7.26 -7.36 0.44
CA GLY A 66 -6.74 -8.70 0.19
C GLY A 66 -5.66 -9.11 1.20
N PHE A 67 -4.74 -8.19 1.52
CA PHE A 67 -3.70 -8.44 2.52
C PHE A 67 -4.26 -8.59 3.93
N ALA A 68 -5.13 -7.67 4.36
CA ALA A 68 -5.74 -7.71 5.69
C ALA A 68 -6.57 -8.99 5.88
N ALA A 69 -7.38 -9.36 4.89
CA ALA A 69 -8.16 -10.60 4.92
C ALA A 69 -7.25 -11.84 5.04
N ALA A 70 -6.19 -11.93 4.24
CA ALA A 70 -5.27 -13.07 4.28
C ALA A 70 -4.56 -13.20 5.64
N VAL A 71 -4.10 -12.09 6.23
CA VAL A 71 -3.49 -12.10 7.57
C VAL A 71 -4.49 -12.53 8.64
N ILE A 72 -5.74 -12.04 8.58
CA ILE A 72 -6.78 -12.43 9.55
C ILE A 72 -7.10 -13.93 9.41
N ILE A 73 -7.29 -14.43 8.19
CA ILE A 73 -7.62 -15.83 7.94
C ILE A 73 -6.52 -16.76 8.46
N VAL A 74 -5.25 -16.47 8.14
CA VAL A 74 -4.14 -17.34 8.57
C VAL A 74 -3.94 -17.30 10.10
N GLN A 75 -4.30 -16.19 10.75
CA GLN A 75 -4.34 -16.09 12.21
C GLN A 75 -5.49 -16.92 12.82
N LEU A 76 -6.67 -16.92 12.19
CA LEU A 76 -7.84 -17.68 12.66
C LEU A 76 -7.63 -19.20 12.64
N VAL A 77 -6.86 -19.71 11.66
CA VAL A 77 -6.49 -21.13 11.60
C VAL A 77 -5.27 -21.48 12.45
N HIS A 78 -4.74 -20.53 13.22
CA HIS A 78 -3.59 -20.72 14.12
C HIS A 78 -2.34 -21.27 13.41
N ALA A 79 -2.10 -20.87 12.16
CA ALA A 79 -0.95 -21.35 11.39
C ALA A 79 0.39 -20.91 12.05
N PRO A 80 1.53 -21.54 11.68
CA PRO A 80 2.82 -21.24 12.30
C PRO A 80 3.19 -19.75 12.22
N GLN A 81 3.21 -19.07 13.37
CA GLN A 81 3.31 -17.61 13.50
C GLN A 81 4.49 -17.00 12.74
N ILE A 82 5.65 -17.66 12.75
CA ILE A 82 6.84 -17.17 12.06
C ILE A 82 6.65 -17.08 10.53
N ARG A 83 5.88 -17.99 9.92
CA ARG A 83 5.59 -17.94 8.48
C ARG A 83 4.69 -16.77 8.15
N ILE A 84 3.70 -16.51 9.02
CA ILE A 84 2.78 -15.38 8.89
C ILE A 84 3.56 -14.06 8.97
N ASP A 85 4.43 -13.92 9.96
CA ASP A 85 5.20 -12.69 10.19
C ASP A 85 6.18 -12.40 9.04
N VAL A 86 6.87 -13.41 8.52
CA VAL A 86 7.80 -13.23 7.37
C VAL A 86 7.05 -12.75 6.14
N LEU A 87 5.93 -13.38 5.78
CA LEU A 87 5.13 -13.00 4.60
C LEU A 87 4.52 -11.61 4.76
N ALA A 88 4.06 -11.26 5.97
CA ALA A 88 3.52 -9.94 6.26
C ALA A 88 4.57 -8.83 6.16
N LEU A 89 5.79 -9.07 6.68
CA LEU A 89 6.91 -8.14 6.56
C LEU A 89 7.34 -7.96 5.10
N LEU A 90 7.49 -9.06 4.35
CA LEU A 90 7.83 -9.00 2.93
C LEU A 90 6.80 -8.22 2.12
N TRP A 91 5.51 -8.38 2.44
CA TRP A 91 4.45 -7.59 1.81
C TRP A 91 4.62 -6.10 2.08
N VAL A 92 4.84 -5.69 3.34
CA VAL A 92 5.05 -4.27 3.70
C VAL A 92 6.28 -3.69 2.98
N LEU A 93 7.40 -4.41 2.96
CA LEU A 93 8.61 -4.00 2.25
C LEU A 93 8.34 -3.85 0.74
N ALA A 94 7.61 -4.79 0.14
CA ALA A 94 7.21 -4.71 -1.26
C ALA A 94 6.31 -3.49 -1.53
N ARG A 95 5.41 -3.13 -0.60
CA ARG A 95 4.59 -1.90 -0.71
C ARG A 95 5.43 -0.63 -0.62
N LEU A 96 6.38 -0.57 0.30
CA LEU A 96 7.28 0.58 0.41
C LEU A 96 8.12 0.76 -0.87
N ALA A 97 8.64 -0.34 -1.41
CA ALA A 97 9.35 -0.33 -2.69
C ALA A 97 8.43 0.08 -3.85
N TYR A 98 7.21 -0.47 -3.92
CA TYR A 98 6.21 -0.11 -4.92
C TYR A 98 5.93 1.39 -4.90
N ILE A 99 5.66 1.97 -3.72
CA ILE A 99 5.39 3.40 -3.57
C ILE A 99 6.61 4.22 -4.01
N ALA A 100 7.82 3.86 -3.59
CA ALA A 100 9.04 4.56 -4.02
C ALA A 100 9.23 4.53 -5.55
N PHE A 101 9.02 3.38 -6.19
CA PHE A 101 9.09 3.25 -7.64
C PHE A 101 7.98 4.01 -8.37
N TYR A 102 6.77 4.02 -7.80
CA TYR A 102 5.65 4.81 -8.34
C TYR A 102 5.97 6.30 -8.32
N LEU A 103 6.47 6.82 -7.19
CA LEU A 103 6.87 8.22 -7.06
C LEU A 103 8.03 8.57 -8.00
N GLY A 104 8.95 7.63 -8.24
CA GLY A 104 10.10 7.76 -9.15
C GLY A 104 9.82 7.43 -10.62
N ASP A 105 8.58 7.16 -11.00
CA ASP A 105 8.17 6.81 -12.39
C ASP A 105 8.82 5.55 -12.99
N LYS A 106 9.23 4.60 -12.13
CA LYS A 106 9.90 3.36 -12.57
C LYS A 106 8.88 2.25 -12.81
N SER A 107 8.24 2.26 -13.99
CA SER A 107 7.10 1.39 -14.33
C SER A 107 7.38 -0.12 -14.18
N ALA A 108 8.51 -0.62 -14.68
CA ALA A 108 8.85 -2.05 -14.61
C ALA A 108 9.07 -2.53 -13.17
N LEU A 109 9.82 -1.77 -12.37
CA LEU A 109 10.09 -2.09 -10.96
C LEU A 109 8.83 -2.01 -10.10
N ARG A 110 7.92 -1.09 -10.45
CA ARG A 110 6.59 -1.01 -9.84
C ARG A 110 5.81 -2.32 -10.06
N SER A 111 5.77 -2.82 -11.29
CA SER A 111 5.06 -4.08 -11.58
C SER A 111 5.66 -5.28 -10.85
N SER A 112 7.00 -5.39 -10.75
CA SER A 112 7.63 -6.46 -9.97
C SER A 112 7.29 -6.37 -8.49
N ALA A 113 7.30 -5.17 -7.89
CA ALA A 113 6.94 -4.99 -6.48
C ALA A 113 5.46 -5.34 -6.22
N GLN A 114 4.56 -5.02 -7.17
CA GLN A 114 3.16 -5.44 -7.10
C GLN A 114 3.02 -6.97 -7.16
N LEU A 115 3.78 -7.63 -8.04
CA LEU A 115 3.77 -9.08 -8.16
C LEU A 115 4.24 -9.76 -6.88
N VAL A 116 5.31 -9.26 -6.25
CA VAL A 116 5.77 -9.74 -4.94
C VAL A 116 4.70 -9.56 -3.86
N SER A 117 4.02 -8.40 -3.85
CA SER A 117 2.91 -8.15 -2.91
C SER A 117 1.78 -9.18 -3.10
N LEU A 118 1.40 -9.46 -4.35
CA LEU A 118 0.38 -10.48 -4.66
C LEU A 118 0.85 -11.89 -4.23
N ALA A 119 2.09 -12.25 -4.52
CA ALA A 119 2.66 -13.54 -4.14
C ALA A 119 2.67 -13.75 -2.62
N CYS A 120 2.91 -12.70 -1.82
CA CYS A 120 2.82 -12.79 -0.36
C CYS A 120 1.40 -13.08 0.11
N VAL A 121 0.38 -12.44 -0.50
CA VAL A 121 -1.03 -12.70 -0.17
C VAL A 121 -1.40 -14.15 -0.50
N LEU A 122 -1.03 -14.64 -1.69
CA LEU A 122 -1.25 -16.04 -2.06
C LEU A 122 -0.50 -17.00 -1.13
N GLY A 123 0.73 -16.67 -0.76
CA GLY A 123 1.53 -17.43 0.20
C GLY A 123 0.87 -17.55 1.57
N LEU A 124 0.22 -16.49 2.06
CA LEU A 124 -0.53 -16.52 3.32
C LEU A 124 -1.71 -17.52 3.26
N PHE A 125 -2.42 -17.57 2.13
CA PHE A 125 -3.47 -18.58 1.91
C PHE A 125 -2.91 -20.01 1.82
N VAL A 126 -1.76 -20.19 1.17
CA VAL A 126 -1.09 -21.51 1.14
C VAL A 126 -0.68 -21.95 2.54
N VAL A 127 -0.11 -21.04 3.35
CA VAL A 127 0.21 -21.33 4.76
C VAL A 127 -1.05 -21.70 5.55
N ALA A 128 -2.17 -21.01 5.31
CA ALA A 128 -3.44 -21.32 5.96
C ALA A 128 -4.00 -22.69 5.58
N GLY A 129 -3.75 -23.19 4.36
CA GLY A 129 -4.19 -24.52 3.93
C GLY A 129 -3.26 -25.66 4.34
N LEU A 130 -2.04 -25.36 4.78
CA LEU A 130 -1.03 -26.35 5.20
C LEU A 130 -0.90 -26.50 6.72
N GLY A 131 -1.52 -25.59 7.49
CA GLY A 131 -1.54 -25.59 8.95
C GLY A 131 -2.88 -26.10 9.47
#